data_AF-A0A0U5ML10-F1
#
_entry.id   AF-A0A0U5ML10-F1
#
_cell.length_a   1.000
_cell.length_b   1.000
_cell.length_c   1.000
_cell.angle_alpha   90.00
_cell.angle_beta   90.00
_cell.angle_gamma   90.00
#
_symmetry.space_group_name_H-M   'P 1'
#
loop_
_entity.id
_entity.type
_entity.pdbx_description
1 polymer ?
#
loop_
_entity_poly.entity_id
_entity_poly.type
_entity_poly.pdbx_seq_one_letter_code
_entity_poly.pdbx_strand_id
1 'polypeptide(L)'
;MPHRATEDSQRQALAERVGEAFSQRDTASRLLGIGLDEIRPGYARLSMTVTGDMLNGVGICHGGITYTLADTAFAHACNAYNRMAVALSCTVTYPAAARAGDHLVAECREIHRKGRNGTYDCTVTTQTGEVVALFRGQCRILEGHIVEGNP
;
A
#
# COMPACT_ATOMS: atom_id res chain seq x y z
N MET A 1 3.82 16.49 -27.90
CA MET A 1 3.78 15.05 -27.61
C MET A 1 5.04 14.47 -26.93
N PRO A 2 6.30 14.89 -27.21
CA PRO A 2 7.47 14.30 -26.51
C PRO A 2 7.62 14.72 -25.04
N HIS A 3 7.22 15.94 -24.68
CA HIS A 3 7.36 16.47 -23.31
C HIS A 3 6.58 15.66 -22.24
N ARG A 4 5.36 15.21 -22.58
CA ARG A 4 4.48 14.45 -21.67
C ARG A 4 5.02 13.07 -21.34
N ALA A 5 5.66 12.39 -22.30
CA ALA A 5 6.26 11.07 -22.06
C ALA A 5 7.47 11.16 -21.11
N THR A 6 8.25 12.24 -21.19
CA THR A 6 9.36 12.51 -20.28
C THR A 6 8.86 12.78 -18.86
N GLU A 7 7.82 13.61 -18.71
CA GLU A 7 7.20 13.89 -17.41
C GLU A 7 6.60 12.65 -16.76
N ASP A 8 5.91 11.81 -17.53
CA ASP A 8 5.32 10.55 -17.04
C ASP A 8 6.42 9.61 -16.53
N SER A 9 7.53 9.49 -17.28
CA SER A 9 8.70 8.71 -16.87
C SER A 9 9.38 9.25 -15.61
N GLN A 10 9.49 10.58 -15.46
CA GLN A 10 10.06 11.20 -14.27
C GLN A 10 9.19 10.95 -13.03
N ARG A 11 7.86 11.05 -13.16
CA ARG A 11 6.94 10.75 -12.06
C ARG A 11 6.99 9.28 -11.66
N GLN A 12 7.13 8.38 -12.62
CA GLN A 12 7.28 6.96 -12.35
C GLN A 12 8.60 6.67 -11.60
N ALA A 13 9.72 7.20 -12.08
CA ALA A 13 11.02 7.05 -11.42
C ALA A 13 11.03 7.63 -10.00
N LEU A 14 10.31 8.74 -9.77
CA LEU A 14 10.13 9.30 -8.43
C LEU A 14 9.34 8.36 -7.52
N ALA A 15 8.24 7.78 -8.02
CA ALA A 15 7.43 6.84 -7.25
C ALA A 15 8.26 5.60 -6.85
N GLU A 16 9.06 5.05 -7.75
CA GLU A 16 9.95 3.92 -7.49
C GLU A 16 10.96 4.23 -6.37
N ARG A 17 11.62 5.40 -6.45
CA ARG A 17 12.56 5.85 -5.40
C ARG A 17 11.87 6.01 -4.04
N VAL A 18 10.64 6.52 -4.02
CA VAL A 18 9.85 6.64 -2.79
C VAL A 18 9.50 5.27 -2.22
N GLY A 19 9.04 4.34 -3.06
CA GLY A 19 8.69 2.98 -2.66
C GLY A 19 9.88 2.22 -2.07
N GLU A 20 11.05 2.35 -2.70
CA GLU A 20 12.28 1.76 -2.19
C GLU A 20 12.69 2.35 -0.83
N ALA A 21 12.64 3.68 -0.69
CA ALA A 21 12.97 4.35 0.57
C ALA A 21 12.03 3.96 1.72
N PHE A 22 10.73 3.79 1.44
CA PHE A 22 9.77 3.28 2.43
C PHE A 22 10.05 1.83 2.80
N SER A 23 10.23 0.95 1.81
CA SER A 23 10.52 -0.47 2.04
C SER A 23 11.79 -0.67 2.90
N GLN A 24 12.81 0.17 2.72
CA GLN A 24 14.04 0.13 3.52
C GLN A 24 13.85 0.62 4.97
N ARG A 25 12.89 1.51 5.23
CA ARG A 25 12.65 2.09 6.57
C ARG A 25 11.57 1.35 7.35
N ASP A 26 10.69 0.61 6.68
CA ASP A 26 9.57 -0.09 7.30
C ASP A 26 9.97 -1.45 7.89
N THR A 27 10.33 -1.44 9.17
CA THR A 27 10.67 -2.65 9.92
C THR A 27 9.48 -3.57 10.16
N ALA A 28 8.26 -3.02 10.25
CA ALA A 28 7.06 -3.82 10.49
C ALA A 28 6.70 -4.65 9.26
N SER A 29 6.76 -4.05 8.07
CA SER A 29 6.57 -4.75 6.80
C SER A 29 7.59 -5.88 6.61
N ARG A 30 8.87 -5.65 6.95
CA ARG A 30 9.88 -6.72 6.92
C ARG A 30 9.59 -7.88 7.86
N LEU A 31 9.14 -7.59 9.09
CA LEU A 31 8.77 -8.63 10.05
C LEU A 31 7.65 -9.54 9.51
N LEU A 32 6.72 -8.96 8.76
CA LEU A 32 5.58 -9.66 8.17
C LEU A 32 5.85 -10.23 6.77
N GLY A 33 7.07 -10.06 6.24
CA GLY A 33 7.39 -10.49 4.88
C GLY A 33 6.59 -9.77 3.79
N ILE A 34 6.16 -8.53 4.06
CA ILE A 34 5.48 -7.68 3.07
C ILE A 34 6.50 -7.12 2.09
N GLY A 35 6.28 -7.36 0.80
CA GLY A 35 7.10 -6.87 -0.31
C GLY A 35 6.36 -5.89 -1.21
N LEU A 36 7.10 -4.97 -1.83
CA LEU A 36 6.60 -4.09 -2.87
C LEU A 36 6.67 -4.78 -4.24
N ASP A 37 5.51 -5.05 -4.84
CA ASP A 37 5.42 -5.62 -6.19
C ASP A 37 5.52 -4.53 -7.26
N GLU A 38 4.78 -3.43 -7.05
CA GLU A 38 4.68 -2.34 -8.01
C GLU A 38 4.29 -1.03 -7.32
N ILE A 39 4.84 0.09 -7.80
CA ILE A 39 4.41 1.43 -7.40
C ILE A 39 4.30 2.34 -8.62
N ARG A 40 3.28 3.19 -8.63
CA ARG A 40 3.08 4.25 -9.63
C ARG A 40 2.50 5.48 -8.91
N PRO A 41 2.47 6.68 -9.53
CA PRO A 41 1.84 7.84 -8.90
C PRO A 41 0.37 7.55 -8.51
N GLY A 42 0.09 7.51 -7.20
CA GLY A 42 -1.25 7.25 -6.64
C GLY A 42 -1.66 5.77 -6.62
N TYR A 43 -0.72 4.85 -6.85
CA TYR A 43 -0.98 3.41 -6.89
C TYR A 43 0.15 2.64 -6.23
N ALA A 44 -0.19 1.58 -5.51
CA ALA A 44 0.80 0.60 -5.06
C ALA A 44 0.18 -0.79 -5.00
N ARG A 45 1.01 -1.78 -5.29
CA ARG A 45 0.69 -3.19 -5.13
C ARG A 45 1.77 -3.84 -4.27
N LEU A 46 1.34 -4.46 -3.18
CA LEU A 46 2.21 -5.14 -2.23
C LEU A 46 1.68 -6.55 -1.99
N SER A 47 2.56 -7.45 -1.57
CA SER A 47 2.20 -8.83 -1.32
C SER A 47 2.89 -9.41 -0.09
N MET A 48 2.30 -10.45 0.49
CA MET A 48 2.91 -11.25 1.56
C MET A 48 2.41 -12.70 1.53
N THR A 49 3.08 -13.59 2.23
CA THR A 49 2.60 -14.96 2.47
C THR A 49 2.17 -15.10 3.93
N VAL A 50 0.95 -15.58 4.16
CA VAL A 50 0.44 -15.81 5.52
C VAL A 50 1.19 -16.97 6.14
N THR A 51 1.89 -16.72 7.25
CA THR A 51 2.59 -17.76 8.02
C THR A 51 1.72 -18.27 9.18
N GLY A 52 2.14 -19.37 9.81
CA GLY A 52 1.46 -19.90 11.00
C GLY A 52 1.43 -18.91 12.18
N ASP A 53 2.45 -18.07 12.32
CA ASP A 53 2.55 -17.06 13.39
C ASP A 53 1.60 -15.87 13.19
N MET A 54 0.98 -15.77 12.01
CA MET A 54 0.01 -14.73 11.67
C MET A 54 -1.44 -15.15 11.93
N LEU A 55 -1.68 -16.38 12.41
CA LEU A 55 -3.01 -16.89 12.66
C LEU A 55 -3.59 -16.34 13.97
N ASN A 56 -4.90 -16.12 13.98
CA ASN A 56 -5.65 -15.75 15.19
C ASN A 56 -6.14 -17.00 15.96
N GLY A 57 -6.88 -16.77 17.05
CA GLY A 57 -7.40 -17.83 17.92
C GLY A 57 -8.40 -18.80 17.28
N VAL A 58 -8.86 -18.54 16.04
CA VAL A 58 -9.71 -19.46 15.28
C VAL A 58 -8.99 -20.09 14.08
N GLY A 59 -7.67 -19.90 13.96
CA GLY A 59 -6.84 -20.58 12.96
C GLY A 59 -6.88 -19.99 11.55
N ILE A 60 -7.32 -18.74 11.39
CA ILE A 60 -7.24 -17.98 10.12
C ILE A 60 -6.31 -16.79 10.27
N CYS A 61 -5.88 -16.19 9.15
CA CYS A 61 -5.07 -14.98 9.19
C CYS A 61 -5.73 -13.92 10.08
N HIS A 62 -4.97 -13.39 11.02
CA HIS A 62 -5.47 -12.37 11.92
C HIS A 62 -5.86 -11.11 11.12
N GLY A 63 -7.07 -10.59 11.35
CA GLY A 63 -7.57 -9.44 10.60
C GLY A 63 -6.62 -8.24 10.65
N GLY A 64 -5.98 -8.00 11.80
CA GLY A 64 -4.92 -6.99 11.96
C GLY A 64 -3.72 -7.17 11.02
N ILE A 65 -3.35 -8.40 10.65
CA ILE A 65 -2.24 -8.66 9.72
C ILE A 65 -2.67 -8.33 8.28
N THR A 66 -3.86 -8.78 7.87
CA THR A 66 -4.45 -8.39 6.57
C THR A 66 -4.66 -6.88 6.47
N TYR A 67 -5.08 -6.23 7.57
CA TYR A 67 -5.17 -4.77 7.67
C TYR A 67 -3.80 -4.11 7.46
N THR A 68 -2.76 -4.59 8.14
CA THR A 68 -1.41 -4.03 7.99
C THR A 68 -0.93 -4.11 6.54
N LEU A 69 -1.15 -5.23 5.84
CA LEU A 69 -0.83 -5.31 4.41
C LEU A 69 -1.57 -4.23 3.59
N ALA A 70 -2.88 -4.05 3.81
CA ALA A 70 -3.67 -3.05 3.09
C ALA A 70 -3.24 -1.61 3.43
N ASP A 71 -2.94 -1.33 4.69
CA ASP A 71 -2.47 -0.03 5.18
C ASP A 71 -1.07 0.30 4.65
N THR A 72 -0.15 -0.68 4.57
CA THR A 72 1.16 -0.49 3.96
C THR A 72 1.03 -0.16 2.46
N ALA A 73 0.13 -0.84 1.74
CA ALA A 73 -0.16 -0.53 0.34
C ALA A 73 -0.73 0.89 0.17
N PHE A 74 -1.66 1.28 1.05
CA PHE A 74 -2.18 2.64 1.10
C PHE A 74 -1.10 3.68 1.39
N ALA A 75 -0.21 3.44 2.35
CA ALA A 75 0.90 4.32 2.67
C ALA A 75 1.81 4.54 1.45
N HIS A 76 2.15 3.47 0.72
CA HIS A 76 2.94 3.57 -0.52
C HIS A 76 2.20 4.37 -1.60
N ALA A 77 0.92 4.08 -1.84
CA ALA A 77 0.13 4.76 -2.87
C ALA A 77 -0.02 6.26 -2.62
N CYS A 78 -0.34 6.68 -1.39
CA CYS A 78 -0.56 8.09 -1.08
C CYS A 78 0.74 8.92 -0.98
N ASN A 79 1.87 8.27 -0.69
CA ASN A 79 3.18 8.91 -0.65
C ASN A 79 3.92 8.86 -1.99
N ALA A 80 3.46 8.09 -2.99
CA ALA A 80 4.10 7.91 -4.30
C ALA A 80 4.41 9.21 -5.06
N TYR A 81 3.77 10.32 -4.68
CA TYR A 81 4.06 11.67 -5.19
C TYR A 81 5.24 12.38 -4.49
N ASN A 82 6.01 11.67 -3.66
CA ASN A 82 7.04 12.20 -2.76
C ASN A 82 6.51 13.34 -1.86
N ARG A 83 5.25 13.29 -1.46
CA ARG A 83 4.65 14.20 -0.49
C ARG A 83 4.34 13.39 0.75
N MET A 84 4.97 13.71 1.86
CA MET A 84 4.76 12.97 3.10
C MET A 84 3.28 13.03 3.48
N ALA A 85 2.64 11.87 3.61
CA ALA A 85 1.24 11.73 3.94
C ALA A 85 1.07 10.70 5.06
N VAL A 86 0.15 10.99 5.97
CA VAL A 86 -0.23 10.12 7.09
C VAL A 86 -1.71 9.77 7.01
N ALA A 87 -2.06 8.57 7.48
CA ALA A 87 -3.44 8.15 7.60
C ALA A 87 -4.19 9.05 8.61
N LEU A 88 -5.41 9.45 8.25
CA LEU A 88 -6.36 10.15 9.13
C LEU A 88 -7.41 9.19 9.67
N SER A 89 -7.93 8.34 8.80
CA SER A 89 -8.95 7.37 9.11
C SER A 89 -8.93 6.26 8.07
N CYS A 90 -9.48 5.11 8.45
CA CYS A 90 -9.64 3.99 7.55
C CYS A 90 -10.84 3.14 7.96
N THR A 91 -11.42 2.45 6.98
CA THR A 91 -12.42 1.41 7.21
C THR A 91 -11.99 0.15 6.48
N VAL A 92 -12.16 -1.01 7.10
CA VAL A 92 -11.88 -2.31 6.49
C VAL A 92 -13.07 -3.25 6.64
N THR A 93 -13.38 -4.00 5.60
CA THR A 93 -14.35 -5.10 5.59
C THR A 93 -13.63 -6.38 5.20
N TYR A 94 -14.00 -7.52 5.79
CA TYR A 94 -13.41 -8.83 5.52
C TYR A 94 -14.46 -9.77 4.91
N PRO A 95 -14.56 -9.86 3.57
CA PRO A 95 -15.56 -10.71 2.93
C PRO A 95 -15.27 -12.21 3.05
N ALA A 96 -13.99 -12.59 3.17
CA ALA A 96 -13.53 -13.96 3.26
C ALA A 96 -12.30 -14.08 4.19
N ALA A 97 -11.98 -15.30 4.60
CA ALA A 97 -10.85 -15.60 5.48
C ALA A 97 -9.63 -16.06 4.67
N ALA A 98 -8.47 -15.44 4.92
CA ALA A 98 -7.18 -15.94 4.47
C ALA A 98 -6.63 -17.01 5.43
N ARG A 99 -5.87 -17.96 4.93
CA ARG A 99 -5.30 -19.10 5.66
C ARG A 99 -3.78 -19.11 5.58
N ALA A 100 -3.14 -19.85 6.47
CA ALA A 100 -1.70 -20.08 6.37
C ALA A 100 -1.36 -20.69 4.99
N GLY A 101 -0.29 -20.20 4.38
CA GLY A 101 0.14 -20.55 3.04
C GLY A 101 -0.49 -19.72 1.93
N ASP A 102 -1.55 -18.96 2.19
CA ASP A 102 -2.10 -18.04 1.18
C ASP A 102 -1.10 -16.93 0.86
N HIS A 103 -1.01 -16.61 -0.42
CA HIS A 103 -0.29 -15.45 -0.91
C HIS A 103 -1.29 -14.32 -1.13
N LEU A 104 -1.19 -13.30 -0.27
CA LEU A 104 -2.08 -12.15 -0.31
C LEU A 104 -1.45 -11.02 -1.11
N VAL A 105 -2.25 -10.41 -1.98
CA VAL A 105 -1.88 -9.23 -2.76
C VAL A 105 -2.83 -8.10 -2.40
N ALA A 106 -2.29 -6.97 -1.95
CA ALA A 106 -3.01 -5.74 -1.71
C ALA A 106 -2.76 -4.76 -2.85
N GLU A 107 -3.81 -4.41 -3.57
CA GLU A 107 -3.76 -3.41 -4.63
C GLU A 107 -4.50 -2.14 -4.18
N CYS A 108 -3.77 -1.03 -4.06
CA CYS A 108 -4.28 0.25 -3.63
C CYS A 108 -4.21 1.32 -4.72
N ARG A 109 -5.27 2.12 -4.86
CA ARG A 109 -5.38 3.21 -5.84
C ARG A 109 -6.02 4.47 -5.27
N GLU A 110 -5.57 5.62 -5.75
CA GLU A 110 -6.17 6.93 -5.49
C GLU A 110 -7.60 6.98 -6.06
N ILE A 111 -8.56 7.37 -5.22
CA ILE A 111 -9.94 7.65 -5.62
C ILE A 111 -10.13 9.16 -5.80
N HIS A 112 -9.57 9.94 -4.88
CA HIS A 112 -9.67 11.39 -4.91
C HIS A 112 -8.49 12.02 -4.17
N ARG A 113 -8.01 13.15 -4.67
CA ARG A 113 -7.06 14.01 -3.97
C ARG A 113 -7.40 15.47 -4.20
N LYS A 114 -7.43 16.26 -3.12
CA LYS A 114 -7.68 17.71 -3.17
C LYS A 114 -6.96 18.41 -2.03
N GLY A 115 -6.15 19.41 -2.40
CA GLY A 115 -5.32 20.14 -1.45
C GLY A 115 -4.39 19.19 -0.69
N ARG A 116 -4.57 19.12 0.63
CA ARG A 116 -3.78 18.25 1.51
C ARG A 116 -4.45 16.93 1.84
N ASN A 117 -5.63 16.63 1.32
CA ASN A 117 -6.37 15.41 1.66
C ASN A 117 -6.47 14.46 0.47
N GLY A 118 -6.52 13.16 0.74
CA GLY A 118 -6.75 12.13 -0.27
C GLY A 118 -7.54 10.95 0.26
N THR A 119 -8.23 10.24 -0.63
CA THR A 119 -8.99 9.02 -0.37
C THR A 119 -8.50 7.93 -1.32
N TYR A 120 -8.25 6.75 -0.78
CA TYR A 120 -7.67 5.62 -1.49
C TYR A 120 -8.46 4.35 -1.15
N ASP A 121 -8.66 3.50 -2.15
CA ASP A 121 -9.25 2.18 -1.95
C ASP A 121 -8.17 1.13 -2.16
N CYS A 122 -8.19 0.10 -1.32
CA CYS A 122 -7.33 -1.07 -1.41
C CYS A 122 -8.15 -2.35 -1.35
N THR A 123 -7.90 -3.26 -2.30
CA THR A 123 -8.48 -4.61 -2.32
C THR A 123 -7.37 -5.60 -2.01
N VAL A 124 -7.62 -6.50 -1.07
CA VAL A 124 -6.71 -7.61 -0.77
C VAL A 124 -7.30 -8.90 -1.30
N THR A 125 -6.55 -9.62 -2.13
CA THR A 125 -6.94 -10.90 -2.71
C THR A 125 -5.93 -12.00 -2.43
N THR A 126 -6.37 -13.26 -2.44
CA THR A 126 -5.48 -14.43 -2.45
C THR A 126 -4.94 -14.70 -3.87
N GLN A 127 -4.03 -15.67 -3.99
CA GLN A 127 -3.53 -16.20 -5.26
C GLN A 127 -4.61 -16.75 -6.20
N THR A 128 -5.79 -17.11 -5.67
CA THR A 128 -6.93 -17.60 -6.48
C THR A 128 -7.87 -16.47 -6.90
N GLY A 129 -7.62 -15.24 -6.47
CA GLY A 129 -8.46 -14.07 -6.73
C GLY A 129 -9.60 -13.88 -5.74
N GLU A 130 -9.68 -14.66 -4.66
CA GLU A 130 -10.68 -14.46 -3.60
C GLU A 130 -10.41 -13.17 -2.83
N VAL A 131 -11.42 -12.31 -2.68
CA VAL A 131 -11.31 -11.03 -1.96
C VAL A 131 -11.42 -11.27 -0.45
N VAL A 132 -10.32 -11.04 0.28
CA VAL A 132 -10.25 -11.23 1.74
C VAL A 132 -10.35 -9.93 2.52
N ALA A 133 -10.04 -8.78 1.91
CA ALA A 133 -10.30 -7.49 2.53
C ALA A 133 -10.60 -6.38 1.52
N LEU A 134 -11.45 -5.45 1.95
CA LEU A 134 -11.76 -4.20 1.27
C LEU A 134 -11.46 -3.06 2.23
N PHE A 135 -10.46 -2.25 1.91
CA PHE A 135 -9.97 -1.15 2.72
C PHE A 135 -10.22 0.19 2.02
N ARG A 136 -10.64 1.20 2.77
CA ARG A 136 -10.67 2.60 2.33
C ARG A 136 -9.93 3.45 3.34
N GLY A 137 -8.91 4.15 2.88
CA GLY A 137 -8.09 5.06 3.68
C GLY A 137 -8.29 6.51 3.30
N GLN A 138 -8.25 7.39 4.30
CA GLN A 138 -8.15 8.84 4.12
C GLN A 138 -6.79 9.29 4.64
N CYS A 139 -6.07 10.11 3.87
CA CYS A 139 -4.77 10.63 4.28
C CYS A 139 -4.75 12.16 4.33
N ARG A 140 -3.74 12.69 5.04
CA ARG A 140 -3.36 14.09 5.02
C ARG A 140 -1.88 14.26 4.69
N ILE A 141 -1.60 15.14 3.74
CA ILE A 141 -0.26 15.59 3.39
C ILE A 141 0.27 16.52 4.50
N LEU A 142 1.47 16.21 4.97
CA LEU A 142 2.25 17.00 5.92
C LEU A 142 3.30 17.85 5.18
N GLU A 143 4.07 18.63 5.94
CA GLU A 143 5.28 19.24 5.40
C GLU A 143 6.38 18.19 5.29
N GLY A 144 7.12 18.21 4.19
CA GLY A 144 8.24 17.30 3.96
C GLY A 144 8.06 16.32 2.79
N HIS A 145 9.15 15.61 2.54
CA HIS A 145 9.33 14.68 1.43
C HIS A 145 9.89 13.36 1.95
N ILE A 146 9.65 12.26 1.23
CA ILE A 146 10.15 10.93 1.61
C ILE A 146 11.62 10.77 1.19
N VAL A 147 11.94 11.24 -0.01
CA VAL A 147 13.29 11.26 -0.59
C VAL A 147 13.70 12.68 -0.97
N GLU A 148 14.99 12.97 -0.85
CA GLU A 148 15.57 14.25 -1.30
C GLU A 148 15.70 14.29 -2.84
N GLY A 149 15.64 15.50 -3.41
CA GLY A 149 15.77 15.75 -4.84
C GLY A 149 14.41 15.90 -5.56
N ASN A 150 14.35 16.87 -6.47
CA ASN A 150 13.19 17.12 -7.33
C ASN A 150 13.19 16.13 -8.53
N PRO A 151 12.03 15.72 -9.08
CA PRO A 151 11.97 15.06 -10.38
C PRO A 151 12.58 15.91 -11.50
#